data_AF-A0AAX2RS03-F1
#
_entry.id   AF-A0AAX2RS03-F1
#
_cell.length_a   1.000
_cell.length_b   1.000
_cell.length_c   1.000
_cell.angle_alpha   90.00
_cell.angle_beta   90.00
_cell.angle_gamma   90.00
#
_symmetry.space_group_name_H-M   'P 1'
#
loop_
_entity.id
_entity.type
_entity.pdbx_description
1 polymer ?
#
loop_
_entity_poly.entity_id
_entity_poly.type
_entity_poly.pdbx_seq_one_letter_code
_entity_poly.pdbx_strand_id
1 'polypeptide(L)'
;MGTDRSTEFEGPCRCGKGTFHIDECEPDHGWPTATPRWYESRINCRQCGAEFEIEKRGKAFVLVRRSELREIESLKHDAFEASNAFMASTDVTARLASFAAMLDAHPTMAAVHRTLSAAELEYGSVGNFRRGWRGGAAWVQSNVRPSNLVTVYRLLQVPPAELAGIKAKITELDRLDAVAYAPAKPVGAPIYQLG
;
A
#
# COMPACT_ATOMS: atom_id res chain seq x y z
N MET A 1 22.54 -4.52 11.33
CA MET A 1 21.76 -3.61 12.19
C MET A 1 22.62 -2.40 12.50
N GLY A 2 22.25 -1.20 12.03
CA GLY A 2 23.00 0.04 12.28
C GLY A 2 23.26 0.24 13.77
N THR A 3 24.54 0.37 14.13
CA THR A 3 24.95 0.49 15.53
C THR A 3 24.88 1.93 16.04
N ASP A 4 25.07 2.91 15.16
CA ASP A 4 25.23 4.29 15.59
C ASP A 4 23.86 4.99 15.65
N ARG A 5 23.51 5.38 16.88
CA ARG A 5 22.32 6.12 17.24
C ARG A 5 22.73 7.39 17.95
N SER A 6 22.32 8.54 17.44
CA SER A 6 22.47 9.82 18.12
C SER A 6 21.10 10.27 18.63
N THR A 7 21.04 10.73 19.87
CA THR A 7 19.80 11.31 20.39
C THR A 7 19.57 12.65 19.71
N GLU A 8 18.54 12.71 18.87
CA GLU A 8 18.09 13.91 18.17
C GLU A 8 17.23 14.79 19.09
N PHE A 9 16.40 14.16 19.92
CA PHE A 9 15.54 14.87 20.85
C PHE A 9 15.26 14.05 22.12
N GLU A 10 15.36 14.73 23.27
CA GLU A 10 14.84 14.26 24.55
C GLU A 10 14.07 15.40 25.21
N GLY A 11 12.82 15.14 25.58
CA GLY A 11 11.95 16.17 26.17
C GLY A 11 10.96 15.60 27.18
N PRO A 12 10.39 16.44 28.05
CA PRO A 12 9.46 15.98 29.07
C PRO A 12 8.18 15.41 28.44
N CYS A 13 7.66 14.33 29.05
CA CYS A 13 6.36 13.79 28.70
C CYS A 13 5.25 14.80 29.08
N ARG A 14 4.14 14.82 28.34
CA ARG A 14 3.03 15.76 28.58
C ARG A 14 2.39 15.66 29.97
N CYS A 15 2.45 14.48 30.59
CA CYS A 15 1.96 14.30 31.96
C CYS A 15 2.98 14.71 33.03
N GLY A 16 4.19 15.12 32.64
CA GLY A 16 5.30 15.48 33.52
C GLY A 16 6.01 14.29 34.20
N LYS A 17 5.58 13.04 33.94
CA LYS A 17 6.05 11.83 34.67
C LYS A 17 6.94 10.91 33.82
N GLY A 18 7.80 11.48 32.97
CA GLY A 18 8.69 10.73 32.08
C GLY A 18 9.20 11.58 30.92
N THR A 19 9.74 10.94 29.89
CA THR A 19 10.33 11.63 28.73
C THR A 19 9.88 11.03 27.39
N PHE A 20 9.96 11.83 26.33
CA PHE A 20 9.95 11.37 24.95
C PHE A 20 11.39 11.33 24.45
N HIS A 21 11.75 10.30 23.70
CA HIS A 21 13.05 10.21 23.04
C HIS A 21 12.87 9.96 21.55
N ILE A 22 13.69 10.62 20.75
CA ILE A 22 13.82 10.42 19.32
C ILE A 22 15.33 10.31 19.03
N ASP A 23 15.71 9.19 18.44
CA ASP A 23 17.09 8.90 18.06
C ASP A 23 17.19 8.92 16.52
N GLU A 24 18.15 9.66 15.98
CA GLU A 24 18.57 9.55 14.58
C GLU A 24 19.47 8.33 14.42
N CYS A 25 19.20 7.55 13.38
CA CYS A 25 19.92 6.32 13.08
C CYS A 25 20.59 6.42 11.71
N GLU A 26 21.88 6.12 11.67
CA GLU A 26 22.67 6.14 10.45
C GLU A 26 22.69 4.77 9.73
N PRO A 27 22.83 4.76 8.39
CA PRO A 27 22.98 3.52 7.63
C PRO A 27 24.12 2.65 8.15
N ASP A 28 23.85 1.35 8.29
CA ASP A 28 24.76 0.35 8.85
C ASP A 28 25.94 -0.04 7.93
N HIS A 29 26.04 0.53 6.74
CA HIS A 29 27.06 0.14 5.78
C HIS A 29 27.44 1.30 4.87
N GLY A 30 28.74 1.42 4.57
CA GLY A 30 29.32 2.47 3.71
C GLY A 30 28.96 2.39 2.22
N TRP A 31 28.02 1.52 1.83
CA TRP A 31 27.46 1.54 0.50
C TRP A 31 26.50 2.72 0.37
N PRO A 32 26.55 3.49 -0.72
CA PRO A 32 25.56 4.52 -0.99
C PRO A 32 24.20 3.85 -1.25
N THR A 33 23.43 3.62 -0.19
CA THR A 33 22.04 3.21 -0.29
C THR A 33 21.14 4.42 -0.43
N ALA A 34 20.10 4.28 -1.23
CA ALA A 34 19.04 5.27 -1.34
C ALA A 34 18.26 5.46 -0.03
N THR A 35 18.40 4.53 0.92
CA THR A 35 17.72 4.59 2.22
C THR A 35 18.37 5.67 3.09
N PRO A 36 17.67 6.81 3.30
CA PRO A 36 18.20 7.90 4.11
C PRO A 36 18.24 7.52 5.59
N ARG A 37 18.87 8.39 6.40
CA ARG A 37 18.72 8.44 7.86
C ARG A 37 17.28 8.10 8.28
N TRP A 38 17.11 7.19 9.23
CA TRP A 38 15.82 6.90 9.84
C TRP A 38 15.80 7.36 11.30
N TYR A 39 14.61 7.38 11.90
CA TYR A 39 14.44 7.81 13.28
C TYR A 39 13.72 6.72 14.06
N GLU A 40 14.24 6.40 15.24
CA GLU A 40 13.56 5.58 16.23
C GLU A 40 12.97 6.54 17.27
N SER A 41 11.76 6.25 17.76
CA SER A 41 11.13 7.08 18.80
C SER A 41 10.47 6.23 19.87
N ARG A 42 10.53 6.68 21.12
CA ARG A 42 9.98 5.96 22.28
C ARG A 42 9.41 6.92 23.33
N ILE A 43 8.40 6.44 24.04
CA ILE A 43 7.79 7.13 25.17
C ILE A 43 8.26 6.46 26.47
N ASN A 44 9.17 7.12 27.18
CA ASN A 44 9.66 6.70 28.50
C ASN A 44 8.73 7.22 29.61
N CYS A 45 7.45 6.89 29.51
CA CYS A 45 6.43 7.17 30.52
C CYS A 45 5.42 6.03 30.52
N ARG A 46 5.23 5.34 31.65
CA ARG A 46 4.36 4.14 31.70
C ARG A 46 2.92 4.43 31.29
N GLN A 47 2.33 5.54 31.76
CA GLN A 47 0.94 5.88 31.47
C GLN A 47 0.79 6.34 30.01
N CYS A 48 1.57 7.32 29.58
CA CYS A 48 1.47 7.84 28.22
C CYS A 48 1.93 6.82 27.17
N GLY A 49 2.91 5.98 27.46
CA GLY A 49 3.37 4.93 26.55
C GLY A 49 2.35 3.80 26.35
N ALA A 50 1.43 3.60 27.31
CA ALA A 50 0.32 2.65 27.18
C ALA A 50 -0.83 3.20 26.31
N GLU A 51 -1.01 4.52 26.26
CA GLU A 51 -2.11 5.17 25.54
C GLU A 51 -1.69 5.68 24.15
N PHE A 52 -0.46 6.18 24.02
CA PHE A 52 0.02 6.87 22.84
C PHE A 52 1.19 6.17 22.16
N GLU A 53 1.39 6.53 20.90
CA GLU A 53 2.55 6.20 20.08
C GLU A 53 3.08 7.48 19.41
N ILE A 54 4.37 7.52 19.09
CA ILE A 54 4.98 8.62 18.36
C ILE A 54 5.03 8.26 16.88
N GLU A 55 4.46 9.10 16.03
CA GLU A 55 4.55 8.99 14.56
C GLU A 55 5.33 10.16 13.98
N LYS A 56 6.19 9.86 13.00
CA LYS A 56 6.84 10.88 12.18
C LYS A 56 5.94 11.26 11.00
N ARG A 57 5.59 12.54 10.88
CA ARG A 57 4.80 13.13 9.78
C ARG A 57 5.57 14.26 9.12
N GLY A 58 6.19 13.95 7.99
CA GLY A 58 7.13 14.88 7.35
C GLY A 58 8.30 15.17 8.28
N LYS A 59 8.44 16.44 8.69
CA LYS A 59 9.46 16.88 9.66
C LYS A 59 9.01 16.82 11.13
N ALA A 60 7.73 16.61 11.39
CA ALA A 60 7.18 16.66 12.75
C ALA A 60 7.05 15.27 13.36
N PHE A 61 7.27 15.16 14.67
CA PHE A 61 6.91 14.00 15.47
C PHE A 61 5.66 14.35 16.26
N VAL A 62 4.63 13.51 16.18
CA VAL A 62 3.34 13.74 16.82
C VAL A 62 2.94 12.54 17.66
N LEU A 63 2.13 12.77 18.69
CA LEU A 63 1.48 11.69 19.42
C LEU A 63 0.18 11.28 18.74
N VAL A 64 -0.07 9.99 18.65
CA VAL A 64 -1.34 9.42 18.19
C VAL A 64 -1.82 8.40 19.21
N ARG A 65 -3.14 8.18 19.28
CA ARG A 65 -3.70 7.19 20.21
C ARG A 65 -3.48 5.78 19.67
N ARG A 66 -2.97 4.87 20.50
CA ARG A 66 -2.83 3.45 20.15
C ARG A 66 -4.17 2.79 19.81
N SER A 67 -5.26 3.21 20.47
CA SER A 67 -6.60 2.70 20.15
C SER A 67 -7.02 3.02 18.72
N GLU A 68 -6.71 4.23 18.25
CA GLU A 68 -7.02 4.68 16.89
C GLU A 68 -6.12 3.97 15.87
N LEU A 69 -4.84 3.75 16.18
CA LEU A 69 -3.96 2.94 15.33
C LEU A 69 -4.46 1.50 15.17
N ARG A 70 -4.96 0.89 16.26
CA ARG A 70 -5.56 -0.45 16.19
C ARG A 70 -6.84 -0.48 15.36
N GLU A 71 -7.68 0.55 15.47
CA GLU A 71 -8.89 0.68 14.66
C GLU A 71 -8.53 0.83 13.17
N ILE A 72 -7.58 1.69 12.85
CA ILE A 72 -7.03 1.85 11.49
C ILE A 72 -6.48 0.53 10.95
N GLU A 73 -5.73 -0.21 11.76
CA GLU A 73 -5.18 -1.51 11.35
C GLU A 73 -6.29 -2.55 11.10
N SER A 74 -7.32 -2.57 11.94
CA SER A 74 -8.51 -3.40 11.71
C SER A 74 -9.20 -3.03 10.41
N LEU A 75 -9.38 -1.73 10.13
CA LEU A 75 -9.99 -1.25 8.89
C LEU A 75 -9.17 -1.61 7.65
N LYS A 76 -7.83 -1.57 7.73
CA LYS A 76 -6.95 -2.04 6.66
C LYS A 76 -7.10 -3.52 6.41
N HIS A 77 -7.18 -4.31 7.47
CA HIS A 77 -7.43 -5.75 7.36
C HIS A 77 -8.79 -6.01 6.69
N ASP A 78 -9.86 -5.35 7.14
CA ASP A 78 -11.20 -5.50 6.57
C ASP A 78 -11.26 -5.07 5.10
N ALA A 79 -10.60 -3.97 4.73
CA ALA A 79 -10.51 -3.51 3.34
C ALA A 79 -9.75 -4.50 2.45
N PHE A 80 -8.64 -5.06 2.95
CA PHE A 80 -7.87 -6.09 2.27
C PHE A 80 -8.70 -7.37 2.06
N GLU A 81 -9.40 -7.85 3.08
CA GLU A 81 -10.28 -9.01 2.99
C GLU A 81 -11.44 -8.78 2.02
N ALA A 82 -12.07 -7.60 2.04
CA ALA A 82 -13.12 -7.24 1.09
C ALA A 82 -12.62 -7.24 -0.37
N SER A 83 -11.42 -6.71 -0.60
CA SER A 83 -10.76 -6.70 -1.90
C SER A 83 -10.45 -8.12 -2.39
N ASN A 84 -9.89 -8.97 -1.53
CA ASN A 84 -9.61 -10.37 -1.84
C ASN A 84 -10.88 -11.16 -2.13
N ALA A 85 -11.92 -11.00 -1.29
CA ALA A 85 -13.20 -11.67 -1.47
C ALA A 85 -13.85 -11.28 -2.81
N PHE A 86 -13.76 -10.01 -3.19
CA PHE A 86 -14.24 -9.55 -4.49
C PHE A 86 -13.45 -10.19 -5.64
N MET A 87 -12.12 -10.18 -5.58
CA MET A 87 -11.26 -10.80 -6.59
C MET A 87 -11.44 -12.32 -6.69
N ALA A 88 -11.79 -12.98 -5.58
CA ALA A 88 -12.04 -14.41 -5.50
C ALA A 88 -13.49 -14.81 -5.87
N SER A 89 -14.37 -13.84 -6.14
CA SER A 89 -15.75 -14.12 -6.53
C SER A 89 -15.81 -14.94 -7.83
N THR A 90 -16.83 -15.78 -7.96
CA THR A 90 -17.01 -16.67 -9.14
C THR A 90 -17.06 -15.89 -10.44
N ASP A 91 -17.74 -14.74 -10.45
CA ASP A 91 -17.86 -13.91 -11.64
C ASP A 91 -16.51 -13.32 -12.05
N VAL A 92 -15.76 -12.74 -11.11
CA VAL A 92 -14.44 -12.16 -11.39
C VAL A 92 -13.47 -13.25 -11.85
N THR A 93 -13.39 -14.37 -11.13
CA THR A 93 -12.47 -15.47 -11.47
C THR A 93 -12.77 -16.06 -12.85
N ALA A 94 -14.05 -16.22 -13.24
CA ALA A 94 -14.44 -16.69 -14.57
C ALA A 94 -14.03 -15.71 -15.68
N ARG A 95 -14.18 -14.40 -15.44
CA ARG A 95 -13.76 -13.35 -16.38
C ARG A 95 -12.23 -13.29 -16.50
N LEU A 96 -11.51 -13.43 -15.40
CA LEU A 96 -10.04 -13.49 -15.40
C LEU A 96 -9.52 -14.72 -16.16
N ALA A 97 -10.18 -15.86 -16.04
CA ALA A 97 -9.85 -17.05 -16.82
C ALA A 97 -10.09 -16.83 -18.33
N SER A 98 -11.20 -16.18 -18.70
CA SER A 98 -11.49 -15.81 -20.09
C SER A 98 -10.47 -14.81 -20.65
N PHE A 99 -10.04 -13.85 -19.83
CA PHE A 99 -9.00 -12.90 -20.21
C PHE A 99 -7.64 -13.59 -20.41
N ALA A 100 -7.24 -14.46 -19.49
CA ALA A 100 -6.04 -15.28 -19.66
C ALA A 100 -6.05 -16.07 -20.97
N ALA A 101 -7.17 -16.75 -21.27
CA ALA A 101 -7.33 -17.49 -22.52
C ALA A 101 -7.25 -16.59 -23.77
N MET A 102 -7.83 -15.39 -23.72
CA MET A 102 -7.71 -14.40 -24.79
C MET A 102 -6.25 -13.99 -25.03
N LEU A 103 -5.48 -13.77 -23.97
CA LEU A 103 -4.06 -13.44 -24.08
C LEU A 103 -3.27 -14.60 -24.71
N ASP A 104 -3.52 -15.83 -24.27
CA ASP A 104 -2.84 -17.04 -24.78
C ASP A 104 -3.23 -17.38 -26.23
N ALA A 105 -4.39 -16.90 -26.69
CA ALA A 105 -4.83 -17.08 -28.08
C ALA A 105 -4.07 -16.19 -29.08
N HIS A 106 -3.34 -15.17 -28.63
CA HIS A 106 -2.54 -14.35 -29.54
C HIS A 106 -1.36 -15.16 -30.13
N PRO A 107 -1.08 -15.01 -31.44
CA PRO A 107 -0.09 -15.85 -32.13
C PRO A 107 1.36 -15.59 -31.68
N THR A 108 1.63 -14.45 -31.04
CA THR A 108 2.98 -14.09 -30.60
C THR A 108 2.94 -13.29 -29.30
N MET A 109 3.98 -13.42 -28.47
CA MET A 109 4.17 -12.58 -27.28
C MET A 109 4.21 -11.08 -27.61
N ALA A 110 4.67 -10.70 -28.81
CA ALA A 110 4.65 -9.30 -29.25
C ALA A 110 3.22 -8.78 -29.47
N ALA A 111 2.31 -9.63 -29.96
CA ALA A 111 0.90 -9.29 -30.06
C ALA A 111 0.26 -9.13 -28.68
N VAL A 112 0.54 -10.06 -27.75
CA VAL A 112 0.11 -9.92 -26.34
C VAL A 112 0.59 -8.61 -25.73
N HIS A 113 1.89 -8.33 -25.84
CA HIS A 113 2.50 -7.09 -25.32
C HIS A 113 1.82 -5.85 -25.91
N ARG A 114 1.60 -5.80 -27.23
CA ARG A 114 0.89 -4.68 -27.87
C ARG A 114 -0.53 -4.52 -27.34
N THR A 115 -1.29 -5.61 -27.19
CA THR A 115 -2.65 -5.57 -26.65
C THR A 115 -2.65 -5.00 -25.23
N LEU A 116 -1.77 -5.51 -24.36
CA LEU A 116 -1.68 -5.06 -22.97
C LEU A 116 -1.19 -3.61 -22.85
N SER A 117 -0.17 -3.22 -23.62
CA SER A 117 0.34 -1.84 -23.62
C SER A 117 -0.66 -0.84 -24.19
N ALA A 118 -1.40 -1.20 -25.25
CA ALA A 118 -2.46 -0.35 -25.79
C ALA A 118 -3.60 -0.13 -24.78
N ALA A 119 -3.80 -1.07 -23.86
CA ALA A 119 -4.76 -0.97 -22.77
C ALA A 119 -4.16 -0.40 -21.47
N GLU A 120 -2.91 0.07 -21.48
CA GLU A 120 -2.20 0.57 -20.31
C GLU A 120 -2.10 -0.45 -19.15
N LEU A 121 -2.05 -1.74 -19.49
CA LEU A 121 -1.87 -2.84 -18.54
C LEU A 121 -0.41 -3.30 -18.43
N GLU A 122 0.45 -2.90 -19.37
CA GLU A 122 1.88 -3.22 -19.42
C GLU A 122 2.67 -2.03 -19.95
N TYR A 123 3.61 -1.52 -19.15
CA TYR A 123 4.41 -0.33 -19.46
C TYR A 123 5.88 -0.64 -19.76
N GLY A 124 6.32 -1.87 -19.51
CA GLY A 124 7.67 -2.32 -19.76
C GLY A 124 7.97 -2.50 -21.24
N SER A 125 9.26 -2.49 -21.57
CA SER A 125 9.72 -2.83 -22.92
C SER A 125 9.36 -4.28 -23.27
N VAL A 126 9.17 -4.57 -24.56
CA VAL A 126 8.87 -5.94 -25.02
C VAL A 126 9.92 -6.96 -24.58
N GLY A 127 11.19 -6.54 -24.43
CA GLY A 127 12.27 -7.39 -23.94
C GLY A 127 12.12 -7.76 -22.46
N ASN A 128 11.69 -6.82 -21.62
CA ASN A 128 11.39 -7.08 -20.21
C ASN A 128 10.16 -7.98 -20.08
N PHE A 129 9.09 -7.65 -20.82
CA PHE A 129 7.86 -8.44 -20.84
C PHE A 129 8.13 -9.91 -21.19
N ARG A 130 8.88 -10.17 -22.28
CA ARG A 130 9.23 -11.54 -22.71
C ARG A 130 9.96 -12.35 -21.64
N ARG A 131 10.86 -11.72 -20.87
CA ARG A 131 11.60 -12.40 -19.80
C ARG A 131 10.69 -12.84 -18.65
N GLY A 132 9.64 -12.04 -18.36
CA GLY A 132 8.66 -12.32 -17.31
C GLY A 132 7.46 -13.16 -17.76
N TRP A 133 7.18 -13.26 -19.07
CA TRP A 133 6.00 -13.97 -19.57
C TRP A 133 6.04 -15.47 -19.27
N ARG A 134 4.97 -15.99 -18.68
CA ARG A 134 4.79 -17.42 -18.35
C ARG A 134 3.40 -17.94 -18.74
N GLY A 135 2.70 -17.23 -19.63
CA GLY A 135 1.31 -17.48 -20.02
C GLY A 135 0.33 -16.50 -19.40
N GLY A 136 -0.88 -16.44 -19.97
CA GLY A 136 -1.94 -15.52 -19.61
C GLY A 136 -2.36 -15.66 -18.16
N ALA A 137 -2.53 -16.88 -17.67
CA ALA A 137 -2.95 -17.14 -16.29
C ALA A 137 -1.96 -16.59 -15.25
N ALA A 138 -0.66 -16.87 -15.43
CA ALA A 138 0.40 -16.38 -14.54
C ALA A 138 0.51 -14.85 -14.59
N TRP A 139 0.34 -14.26 -15.78
CA TRP A 139 0.35 -12.81 -15.95
C TRP A 139 -0.85 -12.16 -15.25
N VAL A 140 -2.06 -12.71 -15.42
CA VAL A 140 -3.29 -12.20 -14.81
C VAL A 140 -3.19 -12.22 -13.28
N GLN A 141 -2.73 -13.33 -12.70
CA GLN A 141 -2.53 -13.44 -11.25
C GLN A 141 -1.57 -12.36 -10.72
N SER A 142 -0.49 -12.08 -11.46
CA SER A 142 0.55 -11.16 -11.01
C SER A 142 0.18 -9.69 -11.20
N ASN A 143 -0.62 -9.34 -12.21
CA ASN A 143 -0.78 -7.96 -12.68
C ASN A 143 -2.21 -7.40 -12.59
N VAL A 144 -3.23 -8.26 -12.49
CA VAL A 144 -4.62 -7.78 -12.41
C VAL A 144 -4.99 -7.53 -10.94
N ARG A 145 -5.60 -6.36 -10.70
CA ARG A 145 -6.04 -5.86 -9.39
C ARG A 145 -7.42 -5.23 -9.56
N PRO A 146 -8.19 -5.00 -8.47
CA PRO A 146 -9.49 -4.36 -8.58
C PRO A 146 -9.46 -3.06 -9.41
N SER A 147 -8.43 -2.23 -9.21
CA SER A 147 -8.27 -0.93 -9.88
C SER A 147 -8.18 -1.00 -11.41
N ASN A 148 -7.75 -2.12 -12.00
CA ASN A 148 -7.63 -2.28 -13.45
C ASN A 148 -8.62 -3.30 -14.06
N LEU A 149 -9.52 -3.89 -13.25
CA LEU A 149 -10.55 -4.83 -13.73
C LEU A 149 -11.47 -4.22 -14.79
N VAL A 150 -11.83 -2.93 -14.69
CA VAL A 150 -12.68 -2.28 -15.69
C VAL A 150 -12.04 -2.34 -17.07
N THR A 151 -10.73 -2.14 -17.17
CA THR A 151 -9.98 -2.25 -18.42
C THR A 151 -9.99 -3.69 -18.94
N VAL A 152 -9.76 -4.68 -18.07
CA VAL A 152 -9.84 -6.10 -18.42
C VAL A 152 -11.22 -6.46 -18.99
N TYR A 153 -12.29 -6.00 -18.34
CA TYR A 153 -13.66 -6.27 -18.78
C TYR A 153 -14.00 -5.59 -20.10
N ARG A 154 -13.46 -4.39 -20.36
CA ARG A 154 -13.59 -3.73 -21.67
C ARG A 154 -12.89 -4.51 -22.78
N LEU A 155 -11.69 -5.05 -22.53
CA LEU A 155 -10.99 -5.90 -23.50
C LEU A 155 -11.78 -7.19 -23.80
N LEU A 156 -12.48 -7.73 -22.81
CA LEU A 156 -13.42 -8.84 -22.97
C LEU A 156 -14.76 -8.45 -23.63
N GLN A 157 -14.94 -7.18 -23.99
CA GLN A 157 -16.17 -6.64 -24.58
C GLN A 157 -17.42 -6.90 -23.73
N VAL A 158 -17.26 -6.87 -22.40
CA VAL A 158 -18.37 -7.04 -21.46
C VAL A 158 -19.39 -5.91 -21.64
N PRO A 159 -20.71 -6.19 -21.60
CA PRO A 159 -21.73 -5.17 -21.79
C PRO A 159 -21.62 -4.00 -20.80
N PRO A 160 -22.00 -2.77 -21.21
CA PRO A 160 -21.91 -1.58 -20.36
C PRO A 160 -22.63 -1.69 -19.01
N ALA A 161 -23.74 -2.44 -18.96
CA ALA A 161 -24.50 -2.64 -17.72
C ALA A 161 -23.70 -3.45 -16.67
N GLU A 162 -23.01 -4.51 -17.09
CA GLU A 162 -22.15 -5.30 -16.20
C GLU A 162 -20.88 -4.52 -15.81
N LEU A 163 -20.31 -3.77 -16.74
CA LEU A 163 -19.21 -2.83 -16.45
C LEU A 163 -19.57 -1.80 -15.37
N ALA A 164 -20.81 -1.29 -15.38
CA ALA A 164 -21.27 -0.34 -14.37
C ALA A 164 -21.32 -0.97 -12.97
N GLY A 165 -21.75 -2.23 -12.86
CA GLY A 165 -21.76 -2.98 -11.59
C GLY A 165 -20.35 -3.17 -11.02
N ILE A 166 -19.40 -3.57 -11.85
CA ILE A 166 -17.99 -3.72 -11.46
C ILE A 166 -17.39 -2.38 -11.03
N LYS A 167 -17.65 -1.31 -11.80
CA LYS A 167 -17.18 0.03 -11.45
C LYS A 167 -17.71 0.48 -10.08
N ALA A 168 -19.00 0.25 -9.81
CA ALA A 168 -19.59 0.57 -8.51
C ALA A 168 -18.90 -0.20 -7.38
N LYS A 169 -18.59 -1.49 -7.59
CA LYS A 169 -17.90 -2.29 -6.57
C LYS A 169 -16.46 -1.82 -6.32
N ILE A 170 -15.74 -1.44 -7.37
CA ILE A 170 -14.39 -0.86 -7.23
C ILE A 170 -14.45 0.46 -6.47
N THR A 171 -15.41 1.35 -6.78
CA THR A 171 -15.60 2.60 -6.03
C THR A 171 -15.91 2.36 -4.55
N GLU A 172 -16.66 1.31 -4.21
CA GLU A 172 -16.89 0.91 -2.82
C GLU A 172 -15.58 0.49 -2.13
N LEU A 173 -14.76 -0.32 -2.79
CA LEU A 173 -13.45 -0.73 -2.27
C LEU A 173 -12.50 0.46 -2.10
N ASP A 174 -12.45 1.35 -3.09
CA ASP A 174 -11.64 2.59 -3.02
C ASP A 174 -12.06 3.46 -1.82
N ARG A 175 -13.36 3.48 -1.48
CA ARG A 175 -13.87 4.19 -0.30
C ARG A 175 -13.41 3.53 1.00
N LEU A 176 -13.40 2.19 1.07
CA LEU A 176 -12.89 1.46 2.23
C LEU A 176 -11.41 1.70 2.42
N ASP A 177 -10.63 1.61 1.35
CA ASP A 177 -9.19 1.92 1.37
C ASP A 177 -8.93 3.36 1.80
N ALA A 178 -9.68 4.34 1.27
CA ALA A 178 -9.52 5.74 1.66
C ALA A 178 -9.75 5.97 3.17
N VAL A 179 -10.68 5.24 3.78
CA VAL A 179 -10.93 5.30 5.22
C VAL A 179 -9.82 4.57 5.99
N ALA A 180 -9.43 3.37 5.55
CA ALA A 180 -8.41 2.55 6.18
C ALA A 180 -7.00 3.15 6.15
N TYR A 181 -6.69 3.97 5.14
CA TYR A 181 -5.41 4.65 4.99
C TYR A 181 -5.45 6.12 5.44
N ALA A 182 -6.56 6.58 6.02
CA ALA A 182 -6.60 7.89 6.65
C ALA A 182 -5.59 7.94 7.82
N PRO A 183 -4.75 8.99 7.91
CA PRO A 183 -3.79 9.09 9.01
C PRO A 183 -4.53 9.29 10.33
N ALA A 184 -4.04 8.65 11.40
CA ALA A 184 -4.57 8.85 12.75
C ALA A 184 -4.57 10.34 13.13
N LYS A 185 -5.42 10.78 14.05
CA LYS A 185 -5.46 12.18 14.46
C LYS A 185 -4.32 12.45 15.45
N PRO A 186 -3.48 13.47 15.20
CA PRO A 186 -2.51 13.92 16.18
C PRO A 186 -3.22 14.38 17.45
N VAL A 187 -2.68 14.00 18.60
CA VAL A 187 -3.12 14.48 19.90
C VAL A 187 -2.28 15.70 20.23
N GLY A 188 -2.87 16.90 20.19
CA GLY A 188 -2.18 18.17 20.51
C GLY A 188 -1.05 18.55 19.53
N ALA A 189 -0.17 19.46 19.95
CA ALA A 189 0.94 19.95 19.13
C ALA A 189 2.06 18.91 18.91
N PRO A 190 2.87 19.00 17.84
CA PRO A 190 4.05 18.17 17.67
C PRO A 190 4.94 18.16 18.93
N ILE A 191 5.50 17.01 19.25
CA ILE A 191 6.46 16.88 20.36
C ILE A 191 7.82 17.45 19.98
N TYR A 192 8.16 17.38 18.69
CA TYR A 192 9.44 17.81 18.13
C TYR A 192 9.29 18.02 16.62
N GLN A 193 10.11 18.90 16.06
CA GLN A 193 10.17 19.18 14.62
C GLN A 193 11.62 19.28 14.19
N LEU A 194 11.99 18.50 13.16
CA LEU A 194 13.32 18.53 12.57
C LEU A 194 13.59 19.89 11.93
N GLY A 195 14.83 20.36 12.08
CA GLY A 195 15.35 21.56 11.41
C GLY A 195 15.24 21.51 9.89
#